data_AF-A0A2T3N1Q3-F1
#
_entry.id   AF-A0A2T3N1Q3-F1
#
_cell.length_a   1.000
_cell.length_b   1.000
_cell.length_c   1.000
_cell.angle_alpha   90.00
_cell.angle_beta   90.00
_cell.angle_gamma   90.00
#
_symmetry.space_group_name_H-M   'P 1'
#
loop_
_entity.id
_entity.type
_entity.pdbx_description
1 polymer ?
#
loop_
_entity_poly.entity_id
_entity_poly.type
_entity_poly.pdbx_seq_one_letter_code
_entity_poly.pdbx_strand_id
1 'polypeptide(L)'
;MKKLVVVAISTALLAACGGGSSSSTPTPRPGPSPTIQPNGIYKSADAVMVIDTAIANGVLAADSTNNLYSFDSATVNNETLALKGVRLWSDGLFVHDPEQAVSITFDGNTASAMAVIDGTSFVHSFTKQPDSLALNQITGTHTNADDGSTWAIDSEGNIAINGMCTFSGTLTKNNHYYRASVTATACTPSSYDGNYNGAAFTVSDGGTIQLVGALYNDTNMIWGTVPVN
;
A
#
# COMPACT_ATOMS: atom_id res chain seq x y z
N MET A 1 -36.80 -37.90 6.12
CA MET A 1 -37.89 -37.66 5.15
C MET A 1 -38.23 -36.18 5.15
N LYS A 2 -38.27 -35.59 3.95
CA LYS A 2 -38.40 -34.14 3.68
C LYS A 2 -39.69 -33.56 4.26
N LYS A 3 -39.61 -32.43 4.96
CA LYS A 3 -40.78 -31.58 5.27
C LYS A 3 -40.92 -30.54 4.17
N LEU A 4 -41.97 -30.70 3.38
CA LEU A 4 -42.49 -29.71 2.44
C LEU A 4 -43.46 -28.81 3.25
N VAL A 5 -43.30 -27.48 3.20
CA VAL A 5 -44.40 -26.56 3.46
C VAL A 5 -44.40 -25.53 2.34
N VAL A 6 -45.49 -25.58 1.58
CA VAL A 6 -45.89 -24.66 0.53
C VAL A 6 -46.50 -23.43 1.19
N VAL A 7 -46.09 -22.22 0.79
CA VAL A 7 -46.81 -20.99 1.12
C VAL A 7 -47.18 -20.28 -0.18
N ALA A 8 -48.48 -20.02 -0.29
CA ALA A 8 -49.19 -19.49 -1.44
C ALA A 8 -48.87 -18.01 -1.67
N ILE A 9 -48.69 -17.64 -2.94
CA ILE A 9 -48.53 -16.26 -3.40
C ILE A 9 -49.92 -15.74 -3.81
N SER A 10 -50.46 -14.80 -3.05
CA SER A 10 -51.68 -14.07 -3.39
C SER A 10 -51.34 -12.84 -4.22
N THR A 11 -51.73 -12.85 -5.49
CA THR A 11 -51.72 -11.70 -6.39
C THR A 11 -52.96 -10.84 -6.15
N ALA A 12 -52.76 -9.63 -5.63
CA ALA A 12 -53.75 -8.56 -5.70
C ALA A 12 -53.31 -7.55 -6.77
N LEU A 13 -54.00 -7.59 -7.91
CA LEU A 13 -53.97 -6.57 -8.95
C LEU A 13 -54.74 -5.35 -8.46
N LEU A 14 -54.05 -4.22 -8.30
CA LEU A 14 -54.67 -2.90 -8.25
C LEU A 14 -54.16 -2.10 -9.45
N ALA A 15 -55.07 -1.83 -10.37
CA ALA A 15 -54.88 -0.86 -11.43
C ALA A 15 -55.04 0.55 -10.83
N ALA A 16 -54.04 1.40 -11.04
CA ALA A 16 -54.17 2.85 -10.90
C ALA A 16 -53.66 3.50 -12.19
N CYS A 17 -54.57 4.19 -12.86
CA CYS A 17 -54.32 5.07 -13.99
C CYS A 17 -53.88 6.44 -13.46
N GLY A 18 -52.89 7.07 -14.11
CA GLY A 18 -52.81 8.53 -14.18
C GLY A 18 -51.48 9.13 -13.69
N GLY A 19 -50.83 9.89 -14.60
CA GLY A 19 -49.91 10.96 -14.23
C GLY A 19 -48.49 10.77 -14.73
N GLY A 20 -48.21 11.25 -15.94
CA GLY A 20 -46.85 11.36 -16.45
C GLY A 20 -46.00 12.30 -15.61
N SER A 21 -44.78 11.89 -15.32
CA SER A 21 -43.66 12.75 -14.93
C SER A 21 -42.39 11.97 -15.23
N SER A 22 -41.55 12.54 -16.07
CA SER A 22 -40.24 12.05 -16.48
C SER A 22 -39.41 11.72 -15.23
N SER A 23 -39.25 10.43 -14.95
CA SER A 23 -38.37 9.94 -13.90
C SER A 23 -36.93 10.17 -14.33
N SER A 24 -36.38 11.32 -13.94
CA SER A 24 -34.95 11.46 -13.75
C SER A 24 -34.57 10.42 -12.71
N THR A 25 -33.81 9.41 -13.12
CA THR A 25 -33.14 8.49 -12.20
C THR A 25 -32.38 9.37 -11.20
N PRO A 26 -32.63 9.28 -9.89
CA PRO A 26 -31.84 10.03 -8.94
C PRO A 26 -30.40 9.55 -9.11
N THR A 27 -29.54 10.46 -9.55
CA THR A 27 -28.10 10.25 -9.46
C THR A 27 -27.81 9.87 -8.01
N PRO A 28 -27.06 8.79 -7.75
CA PRO A 28 -26.70 8.43 -6.39
C PRO A 28 -26.04 9.64 -5.76
N ARG A 29 -26.67 10.21 -4.73
CA ARG A 29 -26.03 11.22 -3.91
C ARG A 29 -24.75 10.57 -3.39
N PRO A 30 -23.56 11.17 -3.59
CA PRO A 30 -22.35 10.64 -2.98
C PRO A 30 -22.64 10.48 -1.49
N GLY A 31 -22.41 9.28 -0.97
CA GLY A 31 -22.46 9.03 0.47
C GLY A 31 -21.54 10.04 1.18
N PRO A 32 -21.71 10.24 2.50
CA PRO A 32 -20.78 11.08 3.24
C PRO A 32 -19.35 10.58 2.99
N SER A 33 -18.44 11.50 2.62
CA SER A 33 -17.02 11.18 2.54
C SER A 33 -16.58 10.62 3.90
N PRO A 34 -15.75 9.57 3.94
CA PRO A 34 -15.24 9.04 5.19
C PRO A 34 -14.55 10.14 5.98
N THR A 35 -14.74 10.13 7.29
CA THR A 35 -14.19 11.13 8.20
C THR A 35 -12.66 11.08 8.22
N ILE A 36 -12.07 9.90 8.00
CA ILE A 36 -10.63 9.73 7.87
C ILE A 36 -10.13 9.95 6.45
N GLN A 37 -8.90 10.48 6.34
CA GLN A 37 -8.12 10.58 5.11
C GLN A 37 -6.85 9.74 5.28
N PRO A 38 -6.96 8.41 5.10
CA PRO A 38 -5.92 7.48 5.53
C PRO A 38 -4.70 7.50 4.60
N ASN A 39 -4.81 8.06 3.40
CA ASN A 39 -3.68 8.14 2.49
C ASN A 39 -2.51 8.94 3.10
N GLY A 40 -1.29 8.45 2.90
CA GLY A 40 -0.09 9.07 3.44
C GLY A 40 1.02 8.09 3.79
N ILE A 41 2.08 8.64 4.38
CA ILE A 41 3.22 7.91 4.93
C ILE A 41 3.04 7.82 6.44
N TYR A 42 3.35 6.66 7.00
CA TYR A 42 3.20 6.33 8.41
C TYR A 42 4.46 5.62 8.89
N LYS A 43 4.88 5.88 10.13
CA LYS A 43 6.07 5.29 10.73
C LYS A 43 5.81 4.92 12.19
N SER A 44 6.26 3.74 12.60
CA SER A 44 6.36 3.30 14.00
C SER A 44 7.83 3.34 14.45
N ALA A 45 8.14 2.80 15.63
CA ALA A 45 9.52 2.67 16.09
C ALA A 45 10.39 1.79 15.15
N ASP A 46 9.77 0.82 14.48
CA ASP A 46 10.43 -0.30 13.83
C ASP A 46 9.80 -0.71 12.49
N ALA A 47 8.81 0.04 12.01
CA ALA A 47 8.09 -0.24 10.78
C ALA A 47 7.66 1.04 10.07
N VAL A 48 7.44 0.93 8.77
CA VAL A 48 6.95 1.99 7.89
C VAL A 48 5.78 1.49 7.07
N MET A 49 4.86 2.38 6.74
CA MET A 49 3.69 2.05 5.96
C MET A 49 3.32 3.22 5.04
N VAL A 50 3.04 2.92 3.78
CA VAL A 50 2.39 3.83 2.84
C VAL A 50 0.98 3.34 2.59
N ILE A 51 0.03 4.26 2.61
CA ILE A 51 -1.37 4.01 2.26
C ILE A 51 -1.72 4.86 1.05
N ASP A 52 -2.17 4.21 -0.01
CA ASP A 52 -2.85 4.80 -1.17
C ASP A 52 -4.06 3.93 -1.53
N THR A 53 -5.26 4.34 -1.10
CA THR A 53 -6.49 3.58 -1.35
C THR A 53 -6.99 3.68 -2.79
N ALA A 54 -6.35 4.47 -3.66
CA ALA A 54 -6.79 4.64 -5.05
C ALA A 54 -6.23 3.56 -5.99
N ILE A 55 -5.28 2.74 -5.53
CA ILE A 55 -4.60 1.73 -6.34
C ILE A 55 -4.64 0.36 -5.67
N ALA A 56 -4.68 -0.70 -6.49
CA ALA A 56 -4.48 -2.06 -6.01
C ALA A 56 -3.08 -2.21 -5.41
N ASN A 57 -2.95 -2.99 -4.33
CA ASN A 57 -1.70 -3.10 -3.56
C ASN A 57 -1.17 -1.76 -3.05
N GLY A 58 -2.04 -0.75 -2.92
CA GLY A 58 -1.64 0.60 -2.52
C GLY A 58 -1.33 0.76 -1.03
N VAL A 59 -1.54 -0.29 -0.24
CA VAL A 59 -1.01 -0.36 1.12
C VAL A 59 0.24 -1.24 1.11
N LEU A 60 1.37 -0.63 1.42
CA LEU A 60 2.68 -1.27 1.52
C LEU A 60 3.22 -1.01 2.92
N ALA A 61 3.64 -2.06 3.62
CA ALA A 61 4.26 -1.92 4.93
C ALA A 61 5.51 -2.77 5.03
N ALA A 62 6.55 -2.25 5.67
CA ALA A 62 7.79 -2.97 5.95
C ALA A 62 8.12 -2.87 7.44
N ASP A 63 8.71 -3.90 8.02
CA ASP A 63 9.18 -3.89 9.40
C ASP A 63 10.69 -4.19 9.52
N SER A 64 11.23 -3.98 10.71
CA SER A 64 12.64 -4.20 11.05
C SER A 64 13.09 -5.67 10.97
N THR A 65 12.16 -6.60 10.79
CA THR A 65 12.45 -8.03 10.60
C THR A 65 12.55 -8.42 9.13
N ASN A 66 12.66 -7.43 8.24
CA ASN A 66 12.69 -7.59 6.78
C ASN A 66 11.40 -8.14 6.17
N ASN A 67 10.29 -8.13 6.89
CA ASN A 67 9.01 -8.47 6.30
C ASN A 67 8.48 -7.31 5.49
N LEU A 68 7.98 -7.61 4.29
CA LEU A 68 7.25 -6.68 3.46
C LEU A 68 5.84 -7.21 3.20
N TYR A 69 4.86 -6.36 3.45
CA TYR A 69 3.45 -6.65 3.34
C TYR A 69 2.83 -5.80 2.23
N SER A 70 1.99 -6.43 1.40
CA SER A 70 1.05 -5.73 0.53
C SER A 70 -0.35 -6.35 0.66
N PHE A 71 -1.36 -5.57 0.28
CA PHE A 71 -2.75 -5.95 0.47
C PHE A 71 -3.54 -5.79 -0.84
N ASP A 72 -4.20 -6.85 -1.30
CA ASP A 72 -4.92 -6.88 -2.57
C ASP A 72 -5.98 -5.77 -2.65
N SER A 73 -6.61 -5.40 -1.53
CA SER A 73 -7.58 -4.31 -1.45
C SER A 73 -7.57 -3.55 -0.12
N ALA A 74 -7.99 -2.28 -0.20
CA ALA A 74 -8.13 -1.38 0.94
C ALA A 74 -9.45 -0.61 0.85
N THR A 75 -10.30 -0.74 1.87
CA THR A 75 -11.63 -0.11 1.94
C THR A 75 -11.74 0.81 3.15
N VAL A 76 -12.02 2.08 2.91
CA VAL A 76 -12.17 3.09 3.97
C VAL A 76 -13.59 3.05 4.53
N ASN A 77 -13.72 2.87 5.85
CA ASN A 77 -14.99 2.83 6.58
C ASN A 77 -14.92 3.76 7.79
N ASN A 78 -15.44 4.99 7.67
CA ASN A 78 -15.51 6.04 8.71
C ASN A 78 -14.21 6.30 9.50
N GLU A 79 -13.85 5.41 10.44
CA GLU A 79 -12.72 5.48 11.37
C GLU A 79 -11.69 4.34 11.13
N THR A 80 -11.95 3.44 10.19
CA THR A 80 -11.14 2.25 9.94
C THR A 80 -10.79 2.11 8.46
N LEU A 81 -9.63 1.51 8.21
CA LEU A 81 -9.25 1.00 6.90
C LEU A 81 -9.24 -0.52 6.98
N ALA A 82 -10.17 -1.15 6.26
CA ALA A 82 -10.23 -2.60 6.13
C ALA A 82 -9.37 -3.04 4.95
N LEU A 83 -8.39 -3.90 5.22
CA LEU A 83 -7.51 -4.50 4.23
C LEU A 83 -7.87 -5.97 4.04
N LYS A 84 -7.76 -6.46 2.81
CA LYS A 84 -7.97 -7.88 2.49
C LYS A 84 -6.92 -8.36 1.49
N GLY A 85 -6.54 -9.62 1.63
CA GLY A 85 -5.66 -10.32 0.71
C GLY A 85 -4.21 -9.99 1.00
N VAL A 86 -3.65 -10.60 2.04
CA VAL A 86 -2.29 -10.30 2.48
C VAL A 86 -1.29 -11.05 1.63
N ARG A 87 -0.31 -10.31 1.13
CA ARG A 87 0.93 -10.88 0.60
C ARG A 87 2.05 -10.51 1.54
N LEU A 88 2.75 -11.51 2.05
CA LEU A 88 3.92 -11.38 2.89
C LEU A 88 5.13 -11.91 2.14
N TRP A 89 6.16 -11.09 2.08
CA TRP A 89 7.51 -11.51 1.69
C TRP A 89 8.43 -11.35 2.89
N SER A 90 9.13 -12.43 3.21
CA SER A 90 10.16 -12.50 4.24
C SER A 90 11.33 -13.31 3.70
N ASP A 91 12.44 -13.34 4.41
CA ASP A 91 13.64 -14.08 4.00
C ASP A 91 13.32 -15.57 3.78
N GLY A 92 13.33 -16.00 2.50
CA GLY A 92 13.05 -17.37 2.10
C GLY A 92 11.58 -17.78 2.15
N LEU A 93 10.65 -16.84 2.38
CA LEU A 93 9.22 -17.13 2.52
C LEU A 93 8.38 -16.14 1.70
N PHE A 94 7.47 -16.69 0.90
CA PHE A 94 6.40 -15.95 0.26
C PHE A 94 5.05 -16.57 0.64
N VAL A 95 4.15 -15.74 1.16
CA VAL A 95 2.78 -16.13 1.52
C VAL A 95 1.82 -15.19 0.81
N HIS A 96 0.79 -15.77 0.18
CA HIS A 96 -0.40 -15.03 -0.25
C HIS A 96 -1.63 -15.70 0.36
N ASP A 97 -2.31 -14.99 1.25
CA ASP A 97 -3.60 -15.38 1.79
C ASP A 97 -4.66 -14.37 1.32
N PRO A 98 -5.46 -14.69 0.28
CA PRO A 98 -6.48 -13.79 -0.24
C PRO A 98 -7.64 -13.55 0.74
N GLU A 99 -7.81 -14.38 1.77
CA GLU A 99 -8.89 -14.26 2.75
C GLU A 99 -8.45 -13.56 4.05
N GLN A 100 -7.14 -13.47 4.30
CA GLN A 100 -6.61 -12.73 5.44
C GLN A 100 -7.10 -11.27 5.42
N ALA A 101 -7.74 -10.88 6.51
CA ALA A 101 -8.22 -9.53 6.74
C ALA A 101 -7.37 -8.85 7.81
N VAL A 102 -7.10 -7.56 7.61
CA VAL A 102 -6.43 -6.68 8.57
C VAL A 102 -7.24 -5.40 8.71
N SER A 103 -7.42 -4.91 9.93
CA SER A 103 -8.07 -3.63 10.17
C SER A 103 -7.06 -2.65 10.77
N ILE A 104 -7.02 -1.45 10.20
CA ILE A 104 -6.28 -0.32 10.74
C ILE A 104 -7.27 0.68 11.29
N THR A 105 -7.13 1.04 12.56
CA THR A 105 -7.94 2.09 13.20
C THR A 105 -7.17 3.40 13.25
N PHE A 106 -7.88 4.53 13.13
CA PHE A 106 -7.26 5.86 13.13
C PHE A 106 -7.76 6.69 14.31
N ASP A 107 -6.83 7.32 15.02
CA ASP A 107 -7.10 8.34 16.03
C ASP A 107 -6.18 9.55 15.76
N GLY A 108 -6.77 10.58 15.13
CA GLY A 108 -6.02 11.73 14.62
C GLY A 108 -4.94 11.31 13.61
N ASN A 109 -3.67 11.55 13.96
CA ASN A 109 -2.51 11.18 13.14
C ASN A 109 -1.96 9.78 13.46
N THR A 110 -2.58 9.05 14.38
CA THR A 110 -2.14 7.71 14.77
C THR A 110 -2.94 6.67 14.00
N ALA A 111 -2.23 5.71 13.39
CA ALA A 111 -2.81 4.53 12.75
C ALA A 111 -2.38 3.29 13.53
N SER A 112 -3.32 2.49 14.02
CA SER A 112 -3.02 1.27 14.78
C SER A 112 -3.44 0.04 13.99
N ALA A 113 -2.50 -0.87 13.77
CA ALA A 113 -2.73 -2.15 13.12
C ALA A 113 -2.50 -3.27 14.13
N MET A 114 -3.43 -4.22 14.19
CA MET A 114 -3.31 -5.42 15.02
C MET A 114 -3.83 -6.61 14.23
N ALA A 115 -2.93 -7.51 13.84
CA ALA A 115 -3.25 -8.72 13.11
C ALA A 115 -2.28 -9.85 13.47
N VAL A 116 -2.64 -11.05 13.06
CA VAL A 116 -1.71 -12.19 12.96
C VAL A 116 -1.64 -12.54 11.48
N ILE A 117 -0.45 -12.47 10.90
CA ILE A 117 -0.16 -12.76 9.50
C ILE A 117 0.82 -13.92 9.48
N ASP A 118 0.44 -15.03 8.84
CA ASP A 118 1.24 -16.27 8.80
C ASP A 118 1.74 -16.72 10.19
N GLY A 119 0.85 -16.68 11.20
CA GLY A 119 1.18 -17.05 12.57
C GLY A 119 2.04 -16.03 13.34
N THR A 120 2.47 -14.94 12.69
CA THR A 120 3.29 -13.88 13.30
C THR A 120 2.45 -12.66 13.66
N SER A 121 2.69 -12.07 14.83
CA SER A 121 2.00 -10.85 15.26
C SER A 121 2.46 -9.65 14.44
N PHE A 122 1.52 -9.01 13.73
CA PHE A 122 1.70 -7.70 13.09
C PHE A 122 0.95 -6.66 13.94
N VAL A 123 1.65 -6.08 14.90
CA VAL A 123 1.07 -5.16 15.90
C VAL A 123 1.92 -3.91 15.97
N HIS A 124 1.44 -2.84 15.35
CA HIS A 124 2.17 -1.58 15.28
C HIS A 124 1.23 -0.40 15.52
N SER A 125 1.76 0.62 16.17
CA SER A 125 1.16 1.95 16.24
C SER A 125 2.03 2.91 15.45
N PHE A 126 1.50 3.41 14.34
CA PHE A 126 2.18 4.31 13.45
C PHE A 126 1.73 5.75 13.65
N THR A 127 2.66 6.68 13.50
CA THR A 127 2.36 8.11 13.42
C THR A 127 2.46 8.57 11.97
N LYS A 128 1.48 9.35 11.51
CA LYS A 128 1.47 9.97 10.18
C LYS A 128 2.66 10.92 10.03
N GLN A 129 3.40 10.73 8.96
CA GLN A 129 4.56 11.54 8.60
C GLN A 129 4.15 12.66 7.64
N PRO A 130 4.96 13.72 7.51
CA PRO A 130 4.87 14.66 6.40
C PRO A 130 5.01 13.94 5.05
N ASP A 131 4.58 14.62 3.99
CA ASP A 131 4.83 14.17 2.62
C ASP A 131 6.34 14.00 2.38
N SER A 132 6.68 13.04 1.53
CA SER A 132 8.06 12.84 1.08
C SER A 132 8.63 14.15 0.54
N LEU A 133 9.91 14.40 0.84
CA LEU A 133 10.68 15.53 0.32
C LEU A 133 10.52 15.66 -1.21
N ALA A 134 10.63 16.89 -1.70
CA ALA A 134 10.54 17.17 -3.13
C ALA A 134 11.70 16.54 -3.91
N LEU A 135 11.53 16.34 -5.23
CA LEU A 135 12.45 15.54 -6.04
C LEU A 135 13.87 16.14 -6.01
N ASN A 136 13.96 17.46 -6.14
CA ASN A 136 15.21 18.20 -6.07
C ASN A 136 15.94 18.11 -4.72
N GLN A 137 15.28 17.65 -3.66
CA GLN A 137 15.88 17.42 -2.34
C GLN A 137 16.36 15.97 -2.15
N ILE A 138 16.03 15.08 -3.08
CA ILE A 138 16.46 13.67 -3.09
C ILE A 138 17.23 13.33 -4.38
N THR A 139 17.52 14.32 -5.22
CA THR A 139 18.40 14.18 -6.39
C THR A 139 19.84 14.07 -5.91
N GLY A 140 20.57 13.09 -6.42
CA GLY A 140 21.95 12.82 -6.05
C GLY A 140 22.25 11.32 -6.01
N THR A 141 23.40 10.97 -5.43
CA THR A 141 23.76 9.58 -5.14
C THR A 141 23.74 9.37 -3.63
N HIS A 142 22.92 8.43 -3.20
CA HIS A 142 22.76 8.02 -1.81
C HIS A 142 23.38 6.64 -1.63
N THR A 143 24.07 6.42 -0.51
CA THR A 143 24.79 5.16 -0.26
C THR A 143 24.37 4.61 1.08
N ASN A 144 23.91 3.37 1.10
CA ASN A 144 23.69 2.64 2.34
C ASN A 144 25.06 2.25 2.92
N ALA A 145 25.33 2.66 4.16
CA ALA A 145 26.61 2.41 4.80
C ALA A 145 26.79 0.96 5.26
N ASP A 146 25.71 0.21 5.42
CA ASP A 146 25.72 -1.16 5.95
C ASP A 146 26.08 -2.18 4.87
N ASP A 147 25.58 -2.01 3.64
CA ASP A 147 25.79 -2.94 2.53
C ASP A 147 26.50 -2.34 1.31
N GLY A 148 26.73 -1.03 1.30
CA GLY A 148 27.38 -0.31 0.19
C GLY A 148 26.49 -0.11 -1.05
N SER A 149 25.21 -0.46 -0.99
CA SER A 149 24.28 -0.24 -2.10
C SER A 149 24.10 1.26 -2.38
N THR A 150 23.92 1.61 -3.65
CA THR A 150 23.83 3.01 -4.09
C THR A 150 22.55 3.28 -4.84
N TRP A 151 21.89 4.40 -4.54
CA TRP A 151 20.68 4.87 -5.21
C TRP A 151 21.01 6.22 -5.84
N ALA A 152 21.03 6.27 -7.17
CA ALA A 152 21.25 7.49 -7.94
C ALA A 152 19.92 7.98 -8.51
N ILE A 153 19.56 9.23 -8.23
CA ILE A 153 18.32 9.87 -8.69
C ILE A 153 18.69 11.18 -9.39
N ASP A 154 18.21 11.40 -10.61
CA ASP A 154 18.42 12.65 -11.32
C ASP A 154 17.26 13.66 -11.15
N SER A 155 17.36 14.82 -11.79
CA SER A 155 16.36 15.90 -11.72
C SER A 155 15.04 15.56 -12.40
N GLU A 156 15.06 14.61 -13.33
CA GLU A 156 13.91 14.12 -14.08
C GLU A 156 13.20 12.98 -13.35
N GLY A 157 13.81 12.47 -12.28
CA GLY A 157 13.28 11.37 -11.47
C GLY A 157 13.64 10.00 -12.02
N ASN A 158 14.61 9.89 -12.93
CA ASN A 158 15.18 8.61 -13.27
C ASN A 158 15.98 8.10 -12.06
N ILE A 159 15.82 6.82 -11.74
CA ILE A 159 16.46 6.17 -10.62
C ILE A 159 17.29 4.97 -11.11
N ALA A 160 18.50 4.83 -10.58
CA ALA A 160 19.32 3.64 -10.69
C ALA A 160 19.73 3.16 -9.28
N ILE A 161 19.43 1.90 -8.96
CA ILE A 161 19.83 1.27 -7.70
C ILE A 161 20.84 0.17 -8.02
N ASN A 162 22.03 0.23 -7.44
CA ASN A 162 23.05 -0.81 -7.52
C ASN A 162 23.20 -1.46 -6.15
N GLY A 163 22.88 -2.75 -6.05
CA GLY A 163 22.98 -3.55 -4.83
C GLY A 163 23.06 -5.04 -5.17
N MET A 164 22.13 -5.85 -4.65
CA MET A 164 22.01 -7.27 -5.05
C MET A 164 21.76 -7.48 -6.55
N CYS A 165 21.32 -6.42 -7.23
CA CYS A 165 21.15 -6.33 -8.67
C CYS A 165 21.18 -4.86 -9.11
N THR A 166 21.00 -4.61 -10.41
CA THR A 166 20.83 -3.27 -10.96
C THR A 166 19.35 -3.01 -11.26
N PHE A 167 18.73 -2.09 -10.54
CA PHE A 167 17.41 -1.56 -10.89
C PHE A 167 17.56 -0.26 -11.66
N SER A 168 16.77 -0.06 -12.70
CA SER A 168 16.71 1.20 -13.43
C SER A 168 15.28 1.54 -13.80
N GLY A 169 14.88 2.81 -13.64
CA GLY A 169 13.51 3.23 -13.93
C GLY A 169 13.22 4.65 -13.50
N THR A 170 11.98 4.92 -13.06
CA THR A 170 11.52 6.27 -12.73
C THR A 170 10.75 6.36 -11.42
N LEU A 171 10.83 7.54 -10.80
CA LEU A 171 10.05 8.00 -9.66
C LEU A 171 9.05 9.06 -10.13
N THR A 172 7.76 8.76 -10.04
CA THR A 172 6.69 9.72 -10.36
C THR A 172 6.02 10.19 -9.07
N LYS A 173 5.98 11.50 -8.82
CA LYS A 173 5.31 12.04 -7.63
C LYS A 173 3.84 11.62 -7.61
N ASN A 174 3.38 11.11 -6.48
CA ASN A 174 2.01 10.70 -6.22
C ASN A 174 1.57 11.20 -4.84
N ASN A 175 1.07 12.43 -4.79
CA ASN A 175 0.68 13.13 -3.56
C ASN A 175 1.77 13.02 -2.47
N HIS A 176 1.58 12.13 -1.50
CA HIS A 176 2.42 11.97 -0.33
C HIS A 176 3.77 11.30 -0.61
N TYR A 177 3.90 10.49 -1.66
CA TYR A 177 5.10 9.68 -1.94
C TYR A 177 5.45 9.67 -3.44
N TYR A 178 6.42 8.87 -3.86
CA TYR A 178 6.74 8.62 -5.26
C TYR A 178 6.37 7.21 -5.66
N ARG A 179 5.64 7.05 -6.75
CA ARG A 179 5.49 5.74 -7.40
C ARG A 179 6.79 5.39 -8.10
N ALA A 180 7.31 4.21 -7.82
CA ALA A 180 8.47 3.66 -8.49
C ALA A 180 8.02 2.68 -9.58
N SER A 181 8.66 2.76 -10.74
CA SER A 181 8.54 1.78 -11.82
C SER A 181 9.94 1.49 -12.35
N VAL A 182 10.45 0.28 -12.09
CA VAL A 182 11.84 -0.09 -12.37
C VAL A 182 11.96 -1.47 -13.01
N THR A 183 13.06 -1.68 -13.72
CA THR A 183 13.47 -3.00 -14.22
C THR A 183 14.74 -3.43 -13.51
N ALA A 184 14.70 -4.61 -12.89
CA ALA A 184 15.83 -5.28 -12.26
C ALA A 184 16.55 -6.18 -13.28
N THR A 185 17.88 -6.09 -13.30
CA THR A 185 18.75 -6.90 -14.17
C THR A 185 20.00 -7.35 -13.42
N ALA A 186 20.61 -8.44 -13.91
CA ALA A 186 21.82 -9.02 -13.35
C ALA A 186 21.67 -9.37 -11.86
N CYS A 187 20.50 -9.88 -11.46
CA CYS A 187 20.23 -10.23 -10.09
C CYS A 187 20.95 -11.49 -9.63
N THR A 188 21.34 -11.50 -8.35
CA THR A 188 21.74 -12.72 -7.63
C THR A 188 20.80 -12.94 -6.44
N PRO A 189 19.86 -13.90 -6.50
CA PRO A 189 19.60 -14.84 -7.61
C PRO A 189 18.85 -14.21 -8.79
N SER A 190 19.00 -14.79 -9.99
CA SER A 190 18.39 -14.27 -11.24
C SER A 190 16.86 -14.34 -11.25
N SER A 191 16.24 -15.04 -10.30
CA SER A 191 14.78 -15.03 -10.10
C SER A 191 14.21 -13.66 -9.75
N TYR A 192 15.07 -12.71 -9.35
CA TYR A 192 14.69 -11.33 -9.11
C TYR A 192 14.75 -10.45 -10.36
N ASP A 193 15.26 -10.93 -11.50
CA ASP A 193 15.22 -10.15 -12.75
C ASP A 193 13.76 -9.92 -13.19
N GLY A 194 13.46 -8.71 -13.68
CA GLY A 194 12.12 -8.38 -14.18
C GLY A 194 11.66 -6.96 -13.87
N ASN A 195 10.39 -6.69 -14.14
CA ASN A 195 9.80 -5.38 -13.89
C ASN A 195 9.13 -5.33 -12.51
N TYR A 196 9.30 -4.21 -11.82
CA TYR A 196 8.76 -3.95 -10.49
C TYR A 196 8.03 -2.61 -10.47
N ASN A 197 6.93 -2.58 -9.73
CA ASN A 197 6.28 -1.35 -9.30
C ASN A 197 6.55 -1.13 -7.83
N GLY A 198 6.27 0.06 -7.31
CA GLY A 198 6.53 0.31 -5.91
C GLY A 198 6.25 1.71 -5.42
N ALA A 199 6.74 1.96 -4.22
CA ALA A 199 6.74 3.24 -3.57
C ALA A 199 8.16 3.62 -3.14
N ALA A 200 8.51 4.89 -3.30
CA ALA A 200 9.66 5.51 -2.67
C ALA A 200 9.22 6.76 -1.90
N PHE A 201 9.75 6.96 -0.70
CA PHE A 201 9.36 8.06 0.17
C PHE A 201 10.41 8.35 1.23
N THR A 202 10.43 9.57 1.74
CA THR A 202 11.36 9.95 2.82
C THR A 202 10.69 9.90 4.20
N VAL A 203 11.42 9.43 5.20
CA VAL A 203 11.04 9.51 6.63
C VAL A 203 12.21 9.99 7.47
N SER A 204 11.95 10.67 8.59
CA SER A 204 13.00 10.98 9.57
C SER A 204 13.20 9.80 10.52
N ASP A 205 14.44 9.36 10.65
CA ASP A 205 14.85 8.33 11.60
C ASP A 205 16.14 8.71 12.32
N GLY A 206 16.08 8.79 13.64
CA GLY A 206 17.22 9.21 14.47
C GLY A 206 17.78 10.61 14.12
N GLY A 207 16.98 11.49 13.50
CA GLY A 207 17.43 12.80 13.01
C GLY A 207 18.02 12.80 11.59
N THR A 208 18.20 11.62 10.99
CA THR A 208 18.60 11.46 9.59
C THR A 208 17.36 11.29 8.72
N ILE A 209 17.33 11.92 7.55
CA ILE A 209 16.29 11.62 6.57
C ILE A 209 16.69 10.37 5.80
N GLN A 210 15.85 9.34 5.86
CA GLN A 210 16.01 8.12 5.09
C GLN A 210 15.08 8.17 3.88
N LEU A 211 15.60 7.87 2.69
CA LEU A 211 14.82 7.51 1.54
C LEU A 211 14.55 6.00 1.60
N VAL A 212 13.29 5.64 1.74
CA VAL A 212 12.79 4.27 1.78
C VAL A 212 12.22 3.93 0.42
N GLY A 213 12.45 2.70 -0.04
CA GLY A 213 11.86 2.15 -1.26
C GLY A 213 11.36 0.74 -1.01
N ALA A 214 10.15 0.46 -1.51
CA ALA A 214 9.56 -0.87 -1.55
C ALA A 214 9.10 -1.15 -2.98
N LEU A 215 9.67 -2.19 -3.58
CA LEU A 215 9.48 -2.63 -4.95
C LEU A 215 8.87 -4.02 -4.94
N TYR A 216 7.91 -4.26 -5.83
CA TYR A 216 7.19 -5.51 -5.91
C TYR A 216 6.80 -5.87 -7.34
N ASN A 217 6.69 -7.16 -7.58
CA ASN A 217 6.01 -7.75 -8.71
C ASN A 217 5.15 -8.93 -8.26
N ASP A 218 4.69 -9.76 -9.18
CA ASP A 218 3.79 -10.86 -8.85
C ASP A 218 4.44 -11.96 -7.98
N THR A 219 5.78 -12.06 -7.99
CA THR A 219 6.53 -13.16 -7.36
C THR A 219 7.51 -12.71 -6.29
N ASN A 220 8.02 -11.49 -6.37
CA ASN A 220 9.10 -10.98 -5.52
C ASN A 220 8.74 -9.60 -4.98
N MET A 221 9.14 -9.34 -3.74
CA MET A 221 9.25 -7.99 -3.21
C MET A 221 10.63 -7.73 -2.63
N ILE A 222 11.04 -6.48 -2.69
CA ILE A 222 12.36 -5.98 -2.33
C ILE A 222 12.14 -4.64 -1.67
N TRP A 223 12.79 -4.40 -0.56
CA TRP A 223 12.75 -3.10 0.08
C TRP A 223 14.11 -2.72 0.60
N GLY A 224 14.30 -1.44 0.86
CA GLY A 224 15.57 -0.94 1.36
C GLY A 224 15.48 0.53 1.71
N THR A 225 16.54 1.00 2.34
CA THR A 225 16.66 2.41 2.74
C THR A 225 18.08 2.92 2.45
N VAL A 226 18.18 4.22 2.17
CA VAL A 226 19.43 4.95 2.06
C VAL A 226 19.29 6.33 2.71
N PRO A 227 20.33 6.85 3.38
CA PRO A 227 20.30 8.21 3.89
C PRO A 227 20.26 9.22 2.74
N VAL A 228 19.40 10.23 2.88
CA VAL A 228 19.40 11.41 2.00
C VAL A 228 20.54 12.32 2.46
N ASN A 229 21.54 12.50 1.58
CA ASN A 229 22.76 13.29 1.83
C ASN A 229 22.65 14.66 1.17
#